data_AF-A0A3C0BGD0-F1
#
_entry.id   AF-A0A3C0BGD0-F1
#
_cell.length_a   1.000
_cell.length_b   1.000
_cell.length_c   1.000
_cell.angle_alpha   90.00
_cell.angle_beta   90.00
_cell.angle_gamma   90.00
#
_symmetry.space_group_name_H-M   'P 1'
#
loop_
_entity.id
_entity.type
_entity.pdbx_description
1 polymer ?
#
loop_
_entity_poly.entity_id
_entity_poly.type
_entity_poly.pdbx_seq_one_letter_code
_entity_poly.pdbx_strand_id
1 'polypeptide(L)'
;YHELSAQIMDIFRGYSPDVDQMSVDEAFVDLTGTEALFGEPAETARRLKKEVREKTGLTVSAGLAGSKYIAKIASALSKPDGFCEVK
;
A
#
# COMPACT_ATOMS: atom_id res chain seq x y z
N TYR A 1 -9.39 -8.76 -14.18
CA TYR A 1 -8.11 -8.23 -13.69
C TYR A 1 -8.12 -6.71 -13.55
N HIS A 2 -8.39 -5.95 -14.62
CA HIS A 2 -8.43 -4.47 -14.54
C HIS A 2 -9.46 -3.92 -13.53
N GLU A 3 -10.64 -4.53 -13.41
CA GLU A 3 -11.66 -4.12 -12.43
C GLU A 3 -11.18 -4.28 -10.98
N LEU A 4 -10.54 -5.41 -10.66
CA LEU A 4 -9.95 -5.63 -9.32
C LEU A 4 -8.79 -4.67 -9.04
N SER A 5 -7.96 -4.39 -10.06
CA SER A 5 -6.92 -3.37 -9.97
C SER A 5 -7.50 -2.00 -9.65
N ALA A 6 -8.54 -1.57 -10.38
CA ALA A 6 -9.22 -0.31 -10.11
C ALA A 6 -9.78 -0.25 -8.69
N GLN A 7 -10.42 -1.33 -8.22
CA GLN A 7 -10.94 -1.42 -6.86
C GLN A 7 -9.84 -1.30 -5.79
N ILE A 8 -8.66 -1.89 -6.03
CA ILE A 8 -7.50 -1.73 -5.13
C ILE A 8 -6.99 -0.28 -5.13
N MET A 9 -6.90 0.34 -6.30
CA MET A 9 -6.48 1.75 -6.41
C MET A 9 -7.46 2.69 -5.71
N ASP A 10 -8.76 2.41 -5.78
CA ASP A 10 -9.78 3.18 -5.05
C ASP A 10 -9.62 3.04 -3.53
N ILE A 11 -9.25 1.86 -3.03
CA ILE A 11 -8.90 1.66 -1.62
C ILE A 11 -7.68 2.52 -1.26
N PHE A 12 -6.63 2.49 -2.08
CA PHE A 12 -5.41 3.29 -1.83
C PHE A 12 -5.72 4.79 -1.79
N ARG A 13 -6.56 5.27 -2.72
CA ARG A 13 -7.01 6.67 -2.79
C ARG A 13 -7.85 7.09 -1.58
N GLY A 14 -8.42 6.14 -0.84
CA GLY A 14 -9.09 6.39 0.44
C GLY A 14 -8.14 6.72 1.59
N TYR A 15 -6.86 6.32 1.50
CA TYR A 15 -5.85 6.59 2.52
C TYR A 15 -4.96 7.79 2.18
N SER A 16 -4.84 8.14 0.90
CA SER A 16 -4.10 9.32 0.48
C SER A 16 -4.56 9.78 -0.91
N PRO A 17 -4.65 11.09 -1.19
CA PRO A 17 -4.82 11.57 -2.56
C PRO A 17 -3.58 11.28 -3.43
N ASP A 18 -2.40 11.12 -2.82
CA ASP A 18 -1.11 10.97 -3.48
C ASP A 18 -0.81 9.49 -3.76
N VAL A 19 -1.55 8.95 -4.73
CA VAL A 19 -1.36 7.58 -5.25
C VAL A 19 -0.77 7.62 -6.65
N ASP A 20 0.37 6.97 -6.80
CA ASP A 20 1.13 6.88 -8.06
C ASP A 20 1.11 5.43 -8.57
N GLN A 21 0.23 5.14 -9.53
CA GLN A 21 0.05 3.80 -10.10
C GLN A 21 1.07 3.54 -11.21
N MET A 22 1.94 2.55 -10.99
CA MET A 22 3.02 2.19 -11.93
C MET A 22 2.59 1.08 -12.91
N SER A 23 1.72 0.16 -12.45
CA SER A 23 1.20 -0.95 -13.26
C SER A 23 -0.20 -1.37 -12.79
N VAL A 24 -0.74 -2.45 -13.36
CA VAL A 24 -2.02 -3.04 -12.92
C VAL A 24 -1.95 -3.54 -11.46
N ASP A 25 -0.79 -3.91 -10.97
CA ASP A 25 -0.58 -4.54 -9.65
C ASP A 25 0.43 -3.79 -8.76
N GLU A 26 0.92 -2.63 -9.18
CA GLU A 26 1.92 -1.85 -8.45
C GLU A 26 1.55 -0.36 -8.37
N ALA A 27 1.61 0.19 -7.15
CA ALA A 27 1.45 1.62 -6.87
C ALA A 27 2.26 2.06 -5.65
N PHE A 28 2.56 3.34 -5.58
CA PHE A 28 3.06 4.02 -4.38
C PHE A 28 1.95 4.87 -3.76
N VAL A 29 1.93 4.92 -2.43
CA VAL A 29 1.00 5.74 -1.65
C VAL A 29 1.83 6.59 -0.70
N ASP A 30 1.74 7.92 -0.82
CA ASP A 30 2.36 8.81 0.16
C ASP A 30 1.46 8.96 1.38
N LEU A 31 1.94 8.55 2.55
CA LEU A 31 1.21 8.63 3.82
C LEU A 31 1.63 9.83 4.67
N THR A 32 2.53 10.69 4.18
CA THR A 32 3.01 11.87 4.90
C THR A 32 1.85 12.78 5.28
N GLY A 33 1.70 13.13 6.56
CA GLY A 33 0.66 14.03 7.03
C GLY A 33 -0.72 13.37 7.21
N THR A 34 -0.83 12.06 7.00
CA THR A 34 -2.08 11.30 7.18
C THR A 34 -2.27 10.75 8.60
N GLU A 35 -1.29 10.95 9.48
CA GLU A 35 -1.21 10.31 10.80
C GLU A 35 -2.37 10.68 11.71
N ALA A 36 -2.87 11.92 11.63
CA ALA A 36 -4.02 12.37 12.41
C ALA A 36 -5.34 11.67 12.01
N LEU A 37 -5.44 11.15 10.78
CA LEU A 37 -6.63 10.49 10.26
C LEU A 37 -6.56 8.98 10.43
N PHE A 38 -5.39 8.39 10.19
CA PHE A 38 -5.23 6.94 10.08
C PHE A 38 -4.25 6.32 11.08
N GLY A 39 -3.54 7.15 11.85
CA GLY A 39 -2.50 6.71 12.78
C GLY A 39 -1.13 6.55 12.11
N GLU A 40 -0.21 5.90 12.82
CA GLU A 40 1.16 5.68 12.34
C GLU A 40 1.19 5.03 10.94
N PRO A 41 2.10 5.44 10.03
CA PRO A 41 2.12 4.93 8.66
C PRO A 41 2.23 3.40 8.57
N ALA A 42 2.93 2.77 9.52
CA ALA A 42 3.06 1.31 9.59
C ALA A 42 1.73 0.62 9.92
N GLU A 43 0.93 1.19 10.81
CA GLU A 43 -0.41 0.68 11.13
C GLU A 43 -1.36 0.91 9.95
N THR A 44 -1.32 2.11 9.38
CA THR A 44 -2.10 2.48 8.19
C THR A 44 -1.85 1.54 7.02
N ALA A 45 -0.58 1.24 6.71
CA ALA A 45 -0.22 0.32 5.64
C ALA A 45 -0.73 -1.11 5.91
N ARG A 46 -0.62 -1.61 7.15
CA ARG A 46 -1.17 -2.94 7.52
C ARG A 46 -2.70 -2.96 7.41
N ARG A 47 -3.37 -1.89 7.81
CA ARG A 47 -4.83 -1.74 7.67
C ARG A 47 -5.25 -1.74 6.22
N LEU A 48 -4.55 -1.00 5.36
CA LEU A 48 -4.77 -0.98 3.91
C LEU A 48 -4.62 -2.38 3.30
N LYS A 49 -3.58 -3.15 3.68
CA LYS A 49 -3.43 -4.55 3.24
C LYS A 49 -4.65 -5.40 3.61
N LYS A 50 -5.11 -5.28 4.87
CA LYS A 50 -6.26 -6.01 5.39
C LYS A 50 -7.54 -5.64 4.63
N GLU A 51 -7.76 -4.36 4.38
CA GLU A 51 -8.93 -3.88 3.66
C GLU A 51 -8.96 -4.37 2.20
N VAL A 52 -7.81 -4.40 1.51
CA VAL A 52 -7.70 -5.01 0.18
C VAL A 52 -8.14 -6.47 0.24
N ARG A 53 -7.65 -7.25 1.21
CA ARG A 53 -8.02 -8.66 1.37
C ARG A 53 -9.51 -8.84 1.65
N GLU A 54 -10.08 -8.01 2.51
CA GLU A 54 -11.51 -8.07 2.86
C GLU A 54 -12.42 -7.70 1.69
N LYS A 55 -12.07 -6.67 0.91
CA LYS A 55 -12.93 -6.16 -0.19
C LYS A 55 -12.78 -6.90 -1.51
N THR A 56 -11.60 -7.48 -1.78
CA THR A 56 -11.28 -8.06 -3.10
C THR A 56 -10.98 -9.55 -3.04
N GLY A 57 -10.70 -10.10 -1.85
CA GLY A 57 -10.18 -11.45 -1.68
C GLY A 57 -8.71 -11.61 -2.10
N LEU A 58 -8.02 -10.55 -2.55
CA LEU A 58 -6.61 -10.60 -2.95
C LEU A 58 -5.66 -10.22 -1.80
N THR A 59 -4.45 -10.78 -1.78
CA THR A 59 -3.38 -10.30 -0.92
C THR A 59 -2.47 -9.36 -1.69
N VAL A 60 -1.86 -8.42 -0.98
CA VAL A 60 -0.82 -7.53 -1.51
C VAL A 60 0.42 -7.67 -0.65
N SER A 61 1.61 -7.35 -1.18
CA SER A 61 2.81 -7.17 -0.36
C SER A 61 3.15 -5.69 -0.32
N ALA A 62 3.60 -5.19 0.83
CA ALA A 62 3.84 -3.76 1.01
C ALA A 62 5.20 -3.50 1.66
N GLY A 63 5.89 -2.47 1.16
CA GLY A 63 7.10 -1.93 1.75
C GLY A 63 6.86 -0.49 2.19
N LEU A 64 7.32 -0.14 3.39
CA LEU A 64 7.23 1.21 3.94
C LEU A 64 8.65 1.75 4.20
N ALA A 65 8.96 2.92 3.65
CA ALA A 65 10.25 3.58 3.83
C ALA A 65 10.15 5.07 3.50
N GLY A 66 11.16 5.85 3.89
CA GLY A 66 11.25 7.29 3.58
C GLY A 66 11.47 7.64 2.09
N SER A 67 11.54 6.65 1.19
CA SER A 67 11.58 6.89 -0.25
C SER A 67 10.92 5.76 -1.05
N LYS A 68 10.36 6.09 -2.21
CA LYS A 68 9.74 5.12 -3.15
C LYS A 68 10.70 3.98 -3.52
N TYR A 69 11.98 4.30 -3.73
CA TYR A 69 12.99 3.30 -4.13
C TYR A 69 13.20 2.24 -3.05
N ILE A 70 13.42 2.65 -1.78
CA ILE A 70 13.62 1.70 -0.68
C ILE A 70 12.32 0.95 -0.37
N ALA A 71 11.15 1.62 -0.45
CA ALA A 71 9.86 0.97 -0.27
C ALA A 71 9.62 -0.15 -1.31
N LYS A 72 10.03 0.06 -2.57
CA LYS A 72 9.95 -0.96 -3.62
C LYS A 72 10.82 -2.19 -3.30
N ILE A 73 12.05 -1.97 -2.84
CA ILE A 73 12.96 -3.05 -2.43
C ILE A 73 12.38 -3.81 -1.22
N ALA A 74 11.92 -3.08 -0.20
CA ALA A 74 11.31 -3.67 1.00
C ALA A 74 10.07 -4.52 0.65
N SER A 75 9.20 -4.02 -0.24
CA SER A 75 8.04 -4.77 -0.72
C SER A 75 8.47 -6.07 -1.40
N ALA A 76 9.45 -6.00 -2.32
CA ALA A 76 9.94 -7.17 -3.06
C ALA A 76 10.53 -8.25 -2.14
N LEU A 77 11.29 -7.86 -1.11
CA LEU A 77 11.87 -8.78 -0.12
C LEU A 77 10.82 -9.46 0.76
N SER A 78 9.64 -8.84 0.90
CA SER A 78 8.55 -9.35 1.73
C SER A 78 7.53 -10.20 0.97
N LYS A 79 7.64 -10.34 -0.35
CA LYS A 79 6.68 -11.15 -1.12
C LYS A 79 6.79 -12.65 -0.76
N PRO A 80 5.68 -13.41 -0.74
CA PRO A 80 4.28 -12.98 -0.93
C PRO A 80 3.58 -12.60 0.39
N ASP A 81 2.53 -11.78 0.28
CA ASP A 81 1.70 -11.27 1.39
C ASP A 81 2.49 -10.70 2.60
N GLY A 82 3.70 -10.20 2.40
CA GLY A 82 4.49 -9.64 3.49
C GLY A 82 4.28 -8.14 3.68
N PHE A 83 4.88 -7.67 4.77
CA PHE A 83 5.02 -6.26 5.10
C PHE A 83 6.44 -6.04 5.62
N CYS A 84 7.17 -5.10 5.04
CA CYS A 84 8.51 -4.74 5.50
C CYS A 84 8.60 -3.22 5.67
N GLU A 85 9.09 -2.80 6.83
CA GLU A 85 9.33 -1.40 7.15
C GLU A 85 10.83 -1.18 7.27
N VAL A 86 11.33 -0.12 6.61
CA VAL A 86 12.72 0.33 6.70
C VAL A 86 12.70 1.74 7.26
N LYS A 87 13.30 1.90 8.45
CA LYS A 87 13.41 3.18 9.17
C LYS A 87 14.61 3.99 8.71
#